data_AF-A0A1I7B7Y5-F1
#
_entry.id   AF-A0A1I7B7Y5-F1
#
_cell.length_a   1.000
_cell.length_b   1.000
_cell.length_c   1.000
_cell.angle_alpha   90.00
_cell.angle_beta   90.00
_cell.angle_gamma   90.00
#
_symmetry.space_group_name_H-M   'P 1'
#
loop_
_entity.id
_entity.type
_entity.pdbx_description
1 polymer ?
#
loop_
_entity_poly.entity_id
_entity_poly.type
_entity_poly.pdbx_seq_one_letter_code
_entity_poly.pdbx_strand_id
1 'polypeptide(L)'
;MEVGRITIAGSRLDLRMGHLWHVLDPSAPFETTRSTGGGKQDRAVRKLLSERLTGALYEYAFAAVDAAAAARTQRNDMVHQDWVTRPDLSGDPIRPELRVTYEGRWDPDSPLVEVWMRVPSRGINVEAAPSLEELSAVAQALAEAADRIFGVTLSVASSRVTGTPPGYVHPPEAADSPA
;
A
#
# COMPACT_ATOMS: atom_id res chain seq x y z
N MET A 1 15.22 -6.69 11.32
CA MET A 1 15.42 -5.30 10.84
C MET A 1 14.54 -5.00 9.61
N GLU A 2 14.35 -5.94 8.68
CA GLU A 2 13.57 -5.72 7.43
C GLU A 2 12.08 -5.38 7.61
N VAL A 3 11.36 -5.98 8.57
CA VAL A 3 9.96 -5.61 8.85
C VAL A 3 9.83 -4.12 9.20
N GLY A 4 10.81 -3.57 9.94
CA GLY A 4 10.87 -2.12 10.20
C GLY A 4 11.07 -1.30 8.93
N ARG A 5 11.89 -1.78 7.98
CA ARG A 5 12.09 -1.12 6.67
C ARG A 5 10.82 -1.13 5.83
N ILE A 6 10.08 -2.25 5.82
CA ILE A 6 8.77 -2.36 5.17
C ILE A 6 7.78 -1.35 5.77
N THR A 7 7.71 -1.25 7.10
CA THR A 7 6.83 -0.28 7.77
C THR A 7 7.20 1.16 7.41
N ILE A 8 8.48 1.52 7.47
CA ILE A 8 8.96 2.88 7.12
C ILE A 8 8.66 3.20 5.65
N ALA A 9 8.96 2.27 4.73
CA ALA A 9 8.68 2.45 3.30
C ALA A 9 7.17 2.58 3.04
N GLY A 10 6.36 1.77 3.72
CA GLY A 10 4.90 1.84 3.68
C GLY A 10 4.36 3.19 4.16
N SER A 11 4.84 3.68 5.30
CA SER A 11 4.44 5.00 5.81
C SER A 11 4.84 6.13 4.87
N ARG A 12 6.03 6.04 4.25
CA ARG A 12 6.47 7.01 3.24
C ARG A 12 5.53 7.02 2.04
N LEU A 13 5.15 5.86 1.51
CA LEU A 13 4.17 5.75 0.43
C LEU A 13 2.82 6.38 0.82
N ASP A 14 2.35 6.11 2.04
CA ASP A 14 1.07 6.64 2.54
C ASP A 14 1.06 8.16 2.66
N LEU A 15 2.17 8.75 3.09
CA LEU A 15 2.37 10.20 3.07
C LEU A 15 2.34 10.74 1.64
N ARG A 16 3.10 10.13 0.71
CA ARG A 16 3.15 10.59 -0.69
C ARG A 16 1.79 10.52 -1.38
N MET A 17 1.01 9.49 -1.11
CA MET A 17 -0.37 9.38 -1.59
C MET A 17 -1.26 10.49 -1.02
N GLY A 18 -1.10 10.86 0.25
CA GLY A 18 -1.77 12.02 0.85
C GLY A 18 -1.38 13.33 0.17
N HIS A 19 -0.09 13.53 -0.14
CA HIS A 19 0.36 14.71 -0.90
C HIS A 19 -0.28 14.78 -2.29
N LEU A 20 -0.30 13.66 -3.03
CA LEU A 20 -0.94 13.60 -4.34
C LEU A 20 -2.43 13.98 -4.26
N TRP A 21 -3.14 13.44 -3.26
CA TRP A 21 -4.53 13.83 -3.00
C TRP A 21 -4.65 15.34 -2.80
N HIS A 22 -3.88 15.93 -1.89
CA HIS A 22 -3.94 17.37 -1.63
C HIS A 22 -3.60 18.22 -2.87
N VAL A 23 -2.69 17.75 -3.74
CA VAL A 23 -2.38 18.44 -5.00
C VAL A 23 -3.55 18.35 -5.99
N LEU A 24 -4.26 17.23 -6.05
CA LEU A 24 -5.44 17.08 -6.89
C LEU A 24 -6.67 17.84 -6.35
N ASP A 25 -6.75 18.01 -5.04
CA ASP A 25 -7.81 18.73 -4.34
C ASP A 25 -7.25 19.57 -3.18
N PRO A 26 -6.89 20.85 -3.44
CA PRO A 26 -6.38 21.75 -2.40
C PRO A 26 -7.39 22.08 -1.29
N SER A 27 -8.69 21.85 -1.54
CA SER A 27 -9.73 22.08 -0.52
C SER A 27 -9.69 21.03 0.59
N ALA A 28 -9.12 19.85 0.32
CA ALA A 28 -8.91 18.81 1.32
C ALA A 28 -7.72 19.19 2.22
N PRO A 29 -7.91 19.32 3.56
CA PRO A 29 -6.83 19.65 4.47
C PRO A 29 -5.71 18.60 4.40
N PHE A 30 -4.47 19.06 4.27
CA PHE A 30 -3.31 18.19 4.13
C PHE A 30 -3.21 17.16 5.29
N GLU A 31 -3.44 17.62 6.52
CA GLU A 31 -3.50 16.79 7.72
C GLU A 31 -4.51 15.64 7.64
N THR A 32 -5.66 15.87 7.01
CA THR A 32 -6.68 14.85 6.78
C THR A 32 -6.25 13.87 5.69
N THR A 33 -5.70 14.38 4.59
CA THR A 33 -5.26 13.52 3.47
C THR A 33 -4.13 12.57 3.89
N ARG A 34 -3.19 13.03 4.73
CA ARG A 34 -2.04 12.24 5.20
C ARG A 34 -2.38 11.18 6.26
N SER A 35 -3.37 11.44 7.10
CA SER A 35 -3.76 10.56 8.22
C SER A 35 -4.84 9.54 7.84
N THR A 36 -5.46 9.73 6.67
CA THR A 36 -6.48 8.83 6.15
C THR A 36 -5.86 7.48 5.74
N GLY A 37 -6.53 6.37 6.09
CA GLY A 37 -6.07 5.03 5.72
C GLY A 37 -5.97 4.79 4.20
N GLY A 38 -4.98 4.00 3.79
CA GLY A 38 -4.58 3.81 2.39
C GLY A 38 -5.73 3.48 1.43
N GLY A 39 -6.64 2.56 1.78
CA GLY A 39 -7.77 2.22 0.91
C GLY A 39 -8.78 3.35 0.68
N LYS A 40 -8.88 4.34 1.60
CA LYS A 40 -9.68 5.55 1.38
C LYS A 40 -8.90 6.57 0.54
N GLN A 41 -7.59 6.71 0.76
CA GLN A 41 -6.74 7.53 -0.11
C GLN A 41 -6.79 7.03 -1.56
N ASP A 42 -6.69 5.72 -1.80
CA ASP A 42 -6.74 5.13 -3.15
C ASP A 42 -8.03 5.48 -3.89
N ARG A 43 -9.17 5.31 -3.24
CA ARG A 43 -10.48 5.63 -3.83
C ARG A 43 -10.62 7.13 -4.12
N ALA A 44 -10.22 7.98 -3.18
CA ALA A 44 -10.29 9.42 -3.34
C ALA A 44 -9.37 9.91 -4.48
N VAL A 45 -8.11 9.47 -4.49
CA VAL A 45 -7.13 9.82 -5.53
C VAL A 45 -7.62 9.34 -6.88
N ARG A 46 -8.02 8.07 -7.05
CA ARG A 46 -8.50 7.56 -8.35
C ARG A 46 -9.67 8.36 -8.91
N LYS A 47 -10.63 8.70 -8.05
CA LYS A 47 -11.75 9.57 -8.44
C LYS A 47 -11.23 10.93 -8.92
N LEU A 48 -10.38 11.57 -8.13
CA LEU A 48 -9.81 12.87 -8.50
C LEU A 48 -8.94 12.81 -9.76
N LEU A 49 -8.19 11.73 -10.00
CA LEU A 49 -7.44 11.55 -11.25
C LEU A 49 -8.38 11.60 -12.46
N SER A 50 -9.52 10.91 -12.41
CA SER A 50 -10.50 10.93 -13.51
C SER A 50 -11.22 12.27 -13.69
N GLU A 51 -11.31 13.08 -12.63
CA GLU A 51 -11.96 14.40 -12.67
C GLU A 51 -10.99 15.53 -13.04
N ARG A 52 -9.70 15.36 -12.72
CA ARG A 52 -8.69 16.43 -12.77
C ARG A 52 -7.61 16.22 -13.81
N LEU A 53 -7.45 15.02 -14.36
CA LEU A 53 -6.39 14.74 -15.32
C LEU A 53 -6.96 14.15 -16.60
N THR A 54 -6.27 14.42 -17.70
CA THR A 54 -6.56 13.88 -19.04
C THR A 54 -5.27 13.51 -19.77
N GLY A 55 -5.42 12.73 -20.85
CA GLY A 55 -4.31 12.35 -21.72
C GLY A 55 -3.19 11.58 -21.00
N ALA A 56 -1.95 11.81 -21.45
CA ALA A 56 -0.78 11.09 -20.94
C ALA A 56 -0.53 11.30 -19.43
N LEU A 57 -0.87 12.48 -18.89
CA LEU A 57 -0.71 12.75 -17.46
C LEU A 57 -1.68 11.92 -16.61
N TYR A 58 -2.90 11.69 -17.10
CA TYR A 58 -3.86 10.78 -16.47
C TYR A 58 -3.33 9.34 -16.45
N GLU A 59 -2.91 8.83 -17.61
CA GLU A 59 -2.41 7.44 -17.73
C GLU A 59 -1.19 7.20 -16.84
N TYR A 60 -0.23 8.14 -16.85
CA TYR A 60 0.95 8.09 -16.01
C TYR A 60 0.61 8.09 -14.51
N ALA A 61 -0.30 8.98 -14.10
CA ALA A 61 -0.72 9.07 -12.71
C ALA A 61 -1.51 7.84 -12.26
N PHE A 62 -2.39 7.31 -13.10
CA PHE A 62 -3.20 6.14 -12.80
C PHE A 62 -2.32 4.90 -12.63
N ALA A 63 -1.36 4.68 -13.54
CA ALA A 63 -0.41 3.57 -13.44
C ALA A 63 0.45 3.64 -12.17
N ALA A 64 0.85 4.84 -11.73
CA ALA A 64 1.57 5.01 -10.47
C ALA A 64 0.70 4.66 -9.24
N VAL A 65 -0.58 5.04 -9.26
CA VAL A 65 -1.53 4.70 -8.19
C VAL A 65 -1.87 3.20 -8.17
N ASP A 66 -1.94 2.54 -9.33
CA ASP A 66 -2.03 1.08 -9.42
C ASP A 66 -0.83 0.40 -8.77
N ALA A 67 0.39 0.85 -9.10
CA ALA A 67 1.61 0.33 -8.49
C ALA A 67 1.63 0.53 -6.97
N ALA A 68 1.19 1.70 -6.49
CA ALA A 68 1.08 1.99 -5.06
C ALA A 68 0.08 1.06 -4.35
N ALA A 69 -1.09 0.82 -4.94
CA ALA A 69 -2.10 -0.07 -4.38
C ALA A 69 -1.62 -1.53 -4.34
N ALA A 70 -0.90 -1.99 -5.38
CA ALA A 70 -0.29 -3.30 -5.41
C ALA A 70 0.78 -3.46 -4.33
N ALA A 71 1.69 -2.49 -4.18
CA ALA A 71 2.74 -2.52 -3.16
C ALA A 71 2.16 -2.49 -1.73
N ARG A 72 1.09 -1.72 -1.49
CA ARG A 72 0.35 -1.75 -0.22
C ARG A 72 -0.29 -3.10 0.07
N THR A 73 -0.85 -3.74 -0.96
CA THR A 73 -1.44 -5.07 -0.81
C THR A 73 -0.36 -6.07 -0.36
N GLN A 74 0.79 -6.08 -1.03
CA GLN A 74 1.94 -6.92 -0.65
C GLN A 74 2.43 -6.62 0.78
N ARG A 75 2.54 -5.34 1.16
CA ARG A 75 2.88 -4.93 2.53
C ARG A 75 1.88 -5.49 3.54
N ASN A 76 0.59 -5.29 3.31
CA ASN A 76 -0.46 -5.73 4.23
C ASN A 76 -0.45 -7.25 4.35
N ASP A 77 -0.27 -7.95 3.23
CA ASP A 77 -0.15 -9.40 3.20
C ASP A 77 1.09 -9.89 3.95
N MET A 78 2.14 -9.07 4.09
CA MET A 78 3.36 -9.40 4.85
C MET A 78 3.27 -9.03 6.34
N VAL A 79 2.67 -7.89 6.66
CA VAL A 79 2.62 -7.34 8.02
C VAL A 79 1.44 -7.90 8.83
N HIS A 80 0.35 -8.29 8.18
CA HIS A 80 -0.86 -8.81 8.82
C HIS A 80 -1.03 -10.32 8.68
N GLN A 81 0.08 -11.06 8.76
CA GLN A 81 0.09 -12.52 8.77
C GLN A 81 -0.10 -13.06 10.19
N ASP A 82 -0.79 -14.19 10.32
CA ASP A 82 -0.80 -14.93 11.58
C ASP A 82 0.48 -15.78 11.65
N TRP A 83 1.19 -15.71 12.77
CA TRP A 83 2.42 -16.44 12.99
C TRP A 83 2.17 -17.64 13.90
N VAL A 84 2.62 -18.81 13.47
CA VAL A 84 2.46 -20.05 14.22
C VAL A 84 3.81 -20.69 14.49
N THR A 85 4.09 -20.91 15.76
CA THR A 85 5.03 -21.91 16.25
C THR A 85 4.20 -23.08 16.78
N ARG A 86 4.81 -24.26 16.93
CA ARG A 86 4.22 -25.48 17.49
C ARG A 86 2.98 -25.25 18.41
N PRO A 87 1.79 -25.79 18.10
CA PRO A 87 0.54 -25.51 18.84
C PRO A 87 0.53 -25.98 20.29
N ASP A 88 1.45 -26.84 20.71
CA ASP A 88 1.55 -27.26 22.12
C ASP A 88 2.43 -26.33 22.98
N LEU A 89 3.20 -25.42 22.38
CA LEU A 89 4.09 -24.48 23.09
C LEU A 89 3.59 -23.04 23.09
N SER A 90 2.84 -22.60 22.08
CA SER A 90 2.38 -21.21 21.99
C SER A 90 1.12 -20.91 22.80
N GLY A 91 0.34 -21.91 23.21
CA GLY A 91 -0.92 -21.74 23.97
C GLY A 91 -2.05 -21.02 23.21
N ASP A 92 -1.74 -20.34 22.10
CA ASP A 92 -2.70 -19.69 21.24
C ASP A 92 -3.39 -20.71 20.33
N PRO A 93 -4.74 -20.74 20.31
CA PRO A 93 -5.46 -21.68 19.48
C PRO A 93 -5.26 -21.31 18.01
N ILE A 94 -4.52 -22.16 17.29
CA ILE A 94 -4.63 -22.24 15.83
C ILE A 94 -6.12 -22.30 15.50
N ARG A 95 -6.61 -21.44 14.60
CA ARG A 95 -8.02 -21.43 14.20
C ARG A 95 -8.45 -22.86 13.85
N PRO A 96 -9.64 -23.33 14.27
CA PRO A 96 -10.04 -24.74 14.11
C PRO A 96 -9.87 -25.28 12.68
N GLU A 97 -10.06 -24.42 11.68
CA GLU A 97 -9.97 -24.75 10.26
C GLU A 97 -8.52 -24.94 9.78
N LEU A 98 -7.55 -24.32 10.45
CA LEU A 98 -6.11 -24.42 10.14
C LEU A 98 -5.47 -25.66 10.78
N ARG A 99 -6.12 -26.22 11.81
CA ARG A 99 -5.61 -27.34 12.62
C ARG A 99 -5.37 -28.60 11.79
N VAL A 100 -6.32 -28.96 10.91
CA VAL A 100 -6.23 -30.16 10.05
C VAL A 100 -5.06 -30.05 9.05
N THR A 101 -4.87 -28.87 8.44
CA THR A 101 -3.79 -28.61 7.50
C THR A 101 -2.42 -28.60 8.18
N TYR A 102 -2.37 -28.03 9.39
CA TYR A 102 -1.15 -27.97 10.20
C TYR A 102 -0.73 -29.35 10.69
N GLU A 103 -1.63 -30.11 11.32
CA GLU A 103 -1.36 -31.46 11.84
C GLU A 103 -0.96 -32.44 10.72
N GLY A 104 -1.52 -32.30 9.51
CA GLY A 104 -1.15 -33.13 8.35
C GLY A 104 0.22 -32.83 7.73
N ARG A 105 0.83 -31.67 8.02
CA ARG A 105 2.19 -31.30 7.56
C ARG A 105 3.24 -31.37 8.67
N TRP A 106 2.81 -31.60 9.91
CA TRP A 106 3.69 -31.61 11.06
C TRP A 106 4.39 -32.97 11.19
N ASP A 107 5.70 -32.96 11.00
CA ASP A 107 6.58 -34.09 11.30
C ASP A 107 7.38 -33.76 12.57
N PRO A 108 7.14 -34.46 13.70
CA PRO A 108 7.79 -34.18 14.98
C PRO A 108 9.30 -34.41 14.97
N ASP A 109 9.83 -35.16 14.00
CA ASP A 109 11.26 -35.41 13.84
C ASP A 109 11.91 -34.44 12.84
N SER A 110 11.13 -33.51 12.26
CA SER A 110 11.64 -32.54 11.31
C SER A 110 12.46 -31.45 12.01
N PRO A 111 13.65 -31.07 11.48
CA PRO A 111 14.40 -29.91 11.99
C PRO A 111 13.64 -28.58 11.82
N LEU A 112 12.51 -28.57 11.08
CA LEU A 112 11.63 -27.42 10.92
C LEU A 112 10.67 -27.20 12.10
N VAL A 113 10.64 -28.11 13.08
CA VAL A 113 9.83 -28.03 14.32
C VAL A 113 10.12 -26.76 15.14
N GLU A 114 11.32 -26.19 15.00
CA GLU A 114 11.75 -24.94 15.65
C GLU A 114 11.57 -23.68 14.77
N VAL A 115 11.06 -23.83 13.55
CA VAL A 115 10.98 -22.74 12.57
C VAL A 115 9.62 -22.06 12.61
N TRP A 116 9.61 -20.73 12.67
CA TRP A 116 8.41 -19.92 12.56
C TRP A 116 7.72 -20.17 11.21
N MET A 117 6.42 -20.43 11.25
CA MET A 117 5.58 -20.59 10.08
C MET A 117 4.57 -19.44 10.03
N ARG A 118 4.07 -19.14 8.83
CA ARG A 118 3.06 -18.09 8.61
C ARG A 118 1.76 -18.68 8.08
N VAL A 119 0.67 -17.98 8.34
CA VAL A 119 -0.60 -18.15 7.64
C VAL A 119 -0.90 -16.83 6.95
N PRO A 120 -0.90 -16.80 5.60
CA PRO A 120 -1.26 -15.60 4.86
C PRO A 120 -2.63 -15.09 5.29
N SER A 121 -2.79 -13.77 5.39
CA SER A 121 -4.01 -13.08 5.85
C SER A 121 -5.30 -13.50 5.10
N ARG A 122 -5.16 -13.96 3.85
CA ARG A 122 -6.25 -14.40 2.97
C ARG A 122 -6.23 -15.90 2.68
N GLY A 123 -5.36 -16.66 3.34
CA GLY A 123 -5.16 -18.08 3.13
C GLY A 123 -5.59 -18.93 4.32
N ILE A 124 -5.72 -20.23 4.07
CA ILE A 124 -5.91 -21.25 5.11
C ILE A 124 -4.74 -22.24 5.20
N ASN A 125 -3.70 -22.00 4.39
CA ASN A 125 -2.53 -22.86 4.32
C ASN A 125 -1.41 -22.29 5.17
N VAL A 126 -0.73 -23.19 5.87
CA VAL A 126 0.47 -22.87 6.64
C VAL A 126 1.67 -22.94 5.71
N GLU A 127 2.41 -21.84 5.64
CA GLU A 127 3.57 -21.64 4.78
C GLU A 127 4.82 -21.35 5.61
N ALA A 128 6.00 -21.52 5.00
CA ALA A 128 7.24 -21.10 5.63
C ALA A 128 7.26 -19.59 5.86
N ALA A 129 7.95 -19.15 6.91
CA ALA A 129 8.21 -17.73 7.13
C ALA A 129 8.80 -17.07 5.85
N PRO A 130 8.46 -15.80 5.58
CA PRO A 130 9.05 -15.06 4.48
C PRO A 130 10.57 -15.01 4.63
N SER A 131 11.27 -15.29 3.53
CA SER A 131 12.72 -15.13 3.42
C SER A 131 13.11 -13.65 3.52
N LEU A 132 14.39 -13.40 3.86
CA LEU A 132 14.94 -12.06 3.87
C LEU A 132 14.81 -11.38 2.50
N GLU A 133 15.01 -12.16 1.42
CA GLU A 133 14.89 -11.69 0.05
C GLU A 133 13.47 -11.23 -0.29
N GLU A 134 12.45 -11.99 0.10
CA GLU A 134 11.05 -11.59 -0.07
C GLU A 134 10.73 -10.30 0.71
N LEU A 135 11.21 -10.17 1.95
CA LEU A 135 11.01 -8.96 2.75
C LEU A 135 11.69 -7.74 2.12
N SER A 136 12.91 -7.90 1.63
CA SER A 136 13.64 -6.83 0.94
C SER A 136 12.99 -6.45 -0.38
N ALA A 137 12.47 -7.41 -1.14
CA ALA A 137 11.73 -7.14 -2.39
C ALA A 137 10.46 -6.32 -2.14
N VAL A 138 9.70 -6.63 -1.08
CA VAL A 138 8.52 -5.83 -0.69
C VAL A 138 8.93 -4.41 -0.27
N ALA A 139 9.99 -4.26 0.51
CA ALA A 139 10.49 -2.95 0.92
C ALA A 139 10.93 -2.10 -0.29
N GLN A 140 11.59 -2.73 -1.27
CA GLN A 140 11.99 -2.09 -2.51
C GLN A 140 10.78 -1.67 -3.36
N ALA A 141 9.79 -2.55 -3.55
CA ALA A 141 8.57 -2.24 -4.29
C ALA A 141 7.81 -1.05 -3.68
N LEU A 142 7.75 -0.96 -2.35
CA LEU A 142 7.16 0.18 -1.65
C LEU A 142 7.93 1.49 -1.89
N ALA A 143 9.27 1.44 -1.85
CA ALA A 143 10.11 2.60 -2.11
C ALA A 143 9.95 3.10 -3.56
N GLU A 144 10.01 2.19 -4.52
CA GLU A 144 9.82 2.52 -5.95
C GLU A 144 8.43 3.10 -6.22
N ALA A 145 7.38 2.54 -5.62
CA ALA A 145 6.04 3.09 -5.72
C ALA A 145 5.97 4.50 -5.13
N ALA A 146 6.60 4.74 -3.97
CA ALA A 146 6.61 6.06 -3.34
C ALA A 146 7.31 7.13 -4.20
N ASP A 147 8.42 6.75 -4.85
CA ASP A 147 9.16 7.65 -5.75
C ASP A 147 8.35 7.96 -7.02
N ARG A 148 7.65 6.97 -7.59
CA ARG A 148 6.72 7.19 -8.71
C ARG A 148 5.59 8.14 -8.34
N ILE A 149 4.94 7.95 -7.18
CA ILE A 149 3.90 8.86 -6.69
C ILE A 149 4.45 10.27 -6.47
N PHE A 150 5.68 10.41 -5.97
CA PHE A 150 6.29 11.71 -5.82
C PHE A 150 6.53 12.40 -7.18
N GLY A 151 7.04 11.68 -8.18
CA GLY A 151 7.21 12.20 -9.53
C GLY A 151 5.89 12.64 -10.19
N VAL A 152 4.82 11.84 -10.01
CA VAL A 152 3.46 12.22 -10.44
C VAL A 152 2.99 13.47 -9.70
N THR A 153 3.19 13.56 -8.39
CA THR A 153 2.78 14.72 -7.58
C THR A 153 3.41 16.00 -8.13
N LEU A 154 4.71 15.98 -8.44
CA LEU A 154 5.40 17.13 -9.03
C LEU A 154 4.87 17.46 -10.44
N SER A 155 4.61 16.44 -11.26
CA SER A 155 4.08 16.62 -12.62
C SER A 155 2.68 17.24 -12.61
N VAL A 156 1.81 16.76 -11.72
CA VAL A 156 0.46 17.31 -11.53
C VAL A 156 0.53 18.74 -11.00
N ALA A 157 1.38 19.01 -9.99
CA ALA A 157 1.55 20.35 -9.46
C ALA A 157 2.07 21.33 -10.52
N SER A 158 3.05 20.93 -11.33
CA SER A 158 3.56 21.72 -12.45
C SER A 158 2.50 21.94 -13.51
N SER A 159 1.78 20.90 -13.91
CA SER A 159 0.69 20.97 -14.90
C SER A 159 -0.39 21.96 -14.46
N ARG A 160 -0.77 21.93 -13.18
CA ARG A 160 -1.76 22.83 -12.60
C ARG A 160 -1.32 24.30 -12.57
N VAL A 161 -0.03 24.57 -12.33
CA VAL A 161 0.48 25.94 -12.17
C VAL A 161 0.90 26.55 -13.51
N THR A 162 1.50 25.74 -14.39
CA THR A 162 2.19 26.21 -15.60
C THR A 162 1.54 25.69 -16.89
N GLY A 163 0.57 24.77 -16.80
CA GLY A 163 0.04 24.04 -17.95
C GLY A 163 0.97 22.95 -18.50
N THR A 164 2.16 22.76 -17.91
CA THR A 164 3.18 21.82 -18.40
C THR A 164 3.60 20.80 -17.33
N PRO A 165 3.55 19.47 -17.60
CA PRO A 165 3.03 18.85 -18.82
C PRO A 165 1.52 19.12 -18.98
N PRO A 166 0.96 19.09 -20.20
CA PRO A 166 -0.48 19.27 -20.38
C PRO A 166 -1.26 18.09 -19.77
N GLY A 167 -2.47 18.37 -19.29
CA GLY A 167 -3.40 17.32 -18.86
C GLY A 167 -4.19 17.66 -17.60
N TYR A 168 -3.79 18.65 -16.80
CA TYR A 168 -4.57 19.09 -15.65
C TYR A 168 -5.82 19.87 -16.07
N VAL A 169 -6.96 19.51 -15.50
CA VAL A 169 -8.27 20.13 -15.70
C VAL A 169 -8.64 20.90 -14.43
N HIS A 170 -8.73 22.21 -14.56
CA HIS A 170 -9.18 23.05 -13.46
C HIS A 170 -10.68 22.81 -13.20
N PRO A 171 -11.10 22.78 -11.92
CA PRO A 171 -12.52 22.88 -11.61
C PRO A 171 -13.11 24.12 -12.28
N PRO A 172 -14.37 24.08 -12.73
CA PRO A 172 -15.06 25.31 -13.08
C PRO A 172 -14.95 26.25 -11.87
N GLU A 173 -14.46 27.46 -12.10
CA GLU A 173 -14.50 28.52 -11.08
C GLU A 173 -15.93 28.58 -10.57
N ALA A 174 -16.10 28.42 -9.26
CA ALA A 174 -17.38 28.74 -8.63
C ALA A 174 -17.62 30.20 -9.00
N ALA A 175 -18.62 30.44 -9.87
CA ALA A 175 -18.94 31.75 -10.41
C ALA A 175 -18.79 32.79 -9.30
N ASP A 176 -17.90 33.75 -9.52
CA ASP A 176 -17.72 34.90 -8.63
C ASP A 176 -19.12 35.42 -8.26
N SER A 177 -19.51 35.24 -7.00
CA SER A 177 -20.59 36.02 -6.42
C SER A 177 -19.99 37.39 -6.14
N PRO A 178 -20.32 38.45 -6.90
CA PRO A 178 -19.96 39.79 -6.49
C PRO A 178 -20.66 40.10 -5.16
N ALA A 179 -19.88 40.60 -4.22
CA ALA A 179 -20.36 41.19 -2.97
C ALA A 179 -21.21 42.45 -3.21
#